data_AF-A0A536YHS7-F1
#
_entry.id   AF-A0A536YHS7-F1
#
_cell.length_a   1.000
_cell.length_b   1.000
_cell.length_c   1.000
_cell.angle_alpha   90.00
_cell.angle_beta   90.00
_cell.angle_gamma   90.00
#
_symmetry.space_group_name_H-M   'P 1'
#
loop_
_entity.id
_entity.type
_entity.pdbx_description
1 polymer ?
#
loop_
_entity_poly.entity_id
_entity_poly.type
_entity_poly.pdbx_seq_one_letter_code
_entity_poly.pdbx_strand_id
1 'polypeptide(L)'
;LLANIFWAIAYDTEYAMVDRDDDLRIGIKTAAITLGRYDVPAVMVCYGVTLALLASIGLHRGLGLVYYLGLAAAAAIMTHHYRLIRGRDRVACFKAFNQNNWVGAIIFGGIFADFAIRRGIPWT
;
A
#
# COMPACT_ATOMS: atom_id res chain seq x y z
N LEU A 1 -5.63 4.67 12.63
CA LEU A 1 -4.20 4.47 12.98
C LEU A 1 -3.68 3.13 12.49
N LEU A 2 -4.30 1.99 12.86
CA LEU A 2 -3.82 0.66 12.48
C LEU A 2 -3.63 0.46 10.97
N ALA A 3 -4.59 0.88 10.13
CA ALA A 3 -4.44 0.80 8.67
C ALA A 3 -3.17 1.49 8.16
N ASN A 4 -2.85 2.66 8.72
CA ASN A 4 -1.64 3.40 8.36
C ASN A 4 -0.36 2.69 8.83
N ILE A 5 -0.39 2.05 10.00
CA ILE A 5 0.76 1.30 10.52
C ILE A 5 1.08 0.12 9.61
N PHE A 6 0.07 -0.68 9.24
CA PHE A 6 0.28 -1.80 8.32
C PHE A 6 0.73 -1.33 6.94
N TRP A 7 0.18 -0.22 6.44
CA TRP A 7 0.62 0.34 5.18
C TRP A 7 2.08 0.82 5.23
N ALA A 8 2.47 1.48 6.33
CA ALA A 8 3.85 1.89 6.58
C ALA A 8 4.82 0.74 6.60
N ILE A 9 4.48 -0.33 7.33
CA ILE A 9 5.28 -1.56 7.35
C ILE A 9 5.44 -2.13 5.93
N ALA A 10 4.38 -2.10 5.12
CA ALA A 10 4.43 -2.61 3.75
C ALA A 10 5.42 -1.81 2.87
N TYR A 11 5.25 -0.49 2.75
CA TYR A 11 6.12 0.30 1.88
C TYR A 11 7.54 0.43 2.42
N ASP A 12 7.75 0.45 3.74
CA ASP A 12 9.09 0.45 4.33
C ASP A 12 9.80 -0.88 4.08
N THR A 13 9.07 -1.99 4.06
CA THR A 13 9.64 -3.30 3.68
C THR A 13 10.02 -3.33 2.20
N GLU A 14 9.19 -2.76 1.30
CA GLU A 14 9.56 -2.61 -0.11
C GLU A 14 10.82 -1.77 -0.29
N TYR A 15 10.99 -0.71 0.50
CA TYR A 15 12.20 0.10 0.49
C TYR A 15 13.41 -0.68 1.04
N ALA A 16 13.26 -1.42 2.13
CA ALA A 16 14.33 -2.28 2.66
C ALA A 16 14.76 -3.40 1.68
N MET A 17 13.89 -3.80 0.75
CA MET A 17 14.26 -4.73 -0.32
C MET A 17 15.17 -4.08 -1.38
N VAL A 18 15.11 -2.75 -1.55
CA VAL A 18 16.01 -1.99 -2.45
C VAL A 18 17.45 -2.01 -1.91
N ASP A 19 17.61 -1.90 -0.60
CA ASP A 19 18.93 -1.77 0.04
C ASP A 19 19.54 -3.12 0.45
N ARG A 20 18.81 -4.22 0.26
CA ARG A 20 19.18 -5.58 0.67
C ARG A 20 20.61 -5.98 0.27
N ASP A 21 21.02 -5.76 -0.97
CA ASP A 21 22.34 -6.19 -1.46
C ASP A 21 23.47 -5.32 -0.88
N ASP A 22 23.19 -4.05 -0.60
CA ASP A 22 24.15 -3.13 0.02
C ASP A 22 24.26 -3.44 1.53
N ASP A 23 23.13 -3.68 2.21
CA ASP A 23 23.06 -4.11 3.61
C ASP A 23 23.85 -5.41 3.87
N LEU A 24 23.74 -6.39 2.95
CA LEU A 24 24.48 -7.64 3.01
C LEU A 24 25.99 -7.44 2.92
N ARG A 25 26.46 -6.47 2.12
CA ARG A 25 27.89 -6.15 1.97
C ARG A 25 28.48 -5.50 3.21
N ILE A 26 27.69 -4.70 3.93
CA ILE A 26 28.12 -3.98 5.14
C ILE A 26 27.77 -4.71 6.44
N GLY A 27 27.11 -5.87 6.36
CA GLY A 27 26.82 -6.74 7.50
C GLY A 27 25.63 -6.28 8.37
N ILE A 28 24.76 -5.40 7.87
CA ILE A 28 23.57 -4.93 8.59
C ILE A 28 22.45 -5.96 8.41
N LYS A 29 21.68 -6.22 9.49
CA LYS A 29 20.49 -7.09 9.44
C LYS A 29 19.22 -6.24 9.33
N THR A 30 18.77 -5.98 8.11
CA THR A 30 17.50 -5.25 7.87
C THR A 30 16.29 -6.17 7.87
N ALA A 31 15.08 -5.60 7.85
CA ALA A 31 13.82 -6.35 7.84
C ALA A 31 13.74 -7.31 6.64
N ALA A 32 14.23 -6.90 5.46
CA ALA A 32 14.31 -7.76 4.27
C ALA A 32 15.23 -8.98 4.48
N ILE A 33 16.32 -8.81 5.22
CA ILE A 33 17.26 -9.91 5.55
C ILE A 33 16.66 -10.83 6.64
N THR A 34 15.98 -10.24 7.64
CA THR A 34 15.38 -10.99 8.76
C THR A 34 14.15 -11.79 8.33
N LEU A 35 13.32 -11.22 7.45
CA LEU A 35 12.18 -11.92 6.83
C LEU A 35 12.64 -12.90 5.76
N GLY A 36 13.76 -12.64 5.10
CA GLY A 36 14.36 -13.53 4.10
C GLY A 36 13.38 -13.81 2.95
N ARG A 37 12.80 -15.02 2.91
CA ARG A 37 11.80 -15.39 1.90
C ARG A 37 10.39 -14.87 2.18
N TYR A 38 10.16 -14.34 3.39
CA TYR A 38 8.84 -13.90 3.88
C TYR A 38 8.60 -12.39 3.72
N ASP A 39 9.58 -11.64 3.21
CA ASP A 39 9.47 -10.21 2.90
C ASP A 39 8.24 -9.91 2.01
N VAL A 40 8.12 -10.61 0.87
CA VAL A 40 7.01 -10.43 -0.07
C VAL A 40 5.67 -10.87 0.54
N PRO A 41 5.53 -12.07 1.15
CA PRO A 41 4.32 -12.43 1.88
C PRO A 41 3.93 -11.41 2.96
N ALA A 42 4.90 -10.89 3.74
CA ALA A 42 4.64 -9.92 4.80
C ALA A 42 4.08 -8.61 4.24
N VAL A 43 4.66 -8.09 3.15
CA VAL A 43 4.15 -6.90 2.44
C VAL A 43 2.71 -7.13 1.99
N MET A 44 2.42 -8.27 1.35
CA MET A 44 1.08 -8.57 0.84
C MET A 44 0.04 -8.75 1.94
N VAL A 45 0.42 -9.36 3.07
CA VAL A 45 -0.43 -9.46 4.25
C VAL A 45 -0.71 -8.08 4.83
N CYS A 46 0.31 -7.22 4.96
CA CYS A 46 0.15 -5.86 5.46
C CYS A 46 -0.77 -5.02 4.55
N TYR A 47 -0.65 -5.15 3.22
CA TYR A 47 -1.60 -4.56 2.28
C TYR A 47 -3.01 -5.10 2.45
N GLY A 48 -3.17 -6.42 2.58
CA GLY A 48 -4.47 -7.05 2.82
C GLY A 48 -5.15 -6.53 4.10
N VAL A 49 -4.40 -6.44 5.21
CA VAL A 49 -4.88 -5.90 6.48
C VAL A 49 -5.23 -4.41 6.35
N THR A 50 -4.41 -3.63 5.65
CA THR A 50 -4.69 -2.21 5.37
C THR A 50 -6.01 -2.04 4.65
N LEU A 51 -6.22 -2.77 3.55
CA LEU A 51 -7.44 -2.72 2.75
C LEU A 51 -8.66 -3.20 3.55
N ALA A 52 -8.54 -4.27 4.34
CA ALA A 52 -9.62 -4.78 5.17
C ALA A 52 -10.04 -3.75 6.25
N LEU A 53 -9.07 -3.10 6.91
CA LEU A 53 -9.34 -2.05 7.87
C LEU A 53 -9.99 -0.84 7.21
N LEU A 54 -9.52 -0.40 6.04
CA LEU A 54 -10.12 0.71 5.30
C LEU A 54 -11.55 0.37 4.85
N ALA A 55 -11.79 -0.82 4.28
CA ALA A 55 -13.12 -1.29 3.92
C ALA A 55 -14.05 -1.30 5.14
N SER A 56 -13.57 -1.77 6.30
CA SER A 56 -14.35 -1.75 7.54
C SER A 56 -14.72 -0.32 7.96
N ILE A 57 -13.81 0.65 7.84
CA ILE A 57 -14.09 2.06 8.11
C ILE A 57 -15.14 2.58 7.12
N GLY A 58 -15.01 2.24 5.83
CA GLY A 58 -16.00 2.56 4.81
C GLY A 58 -17.41 2.09 5.19
N LEU A 59 -17.54 0.85 5.67
CA LEU A 59 -18.81 0.29 6.13
C LEU A 59 -19.36 1.04 7.35
N HIS A 60 -18.53 1.27 8.37
CA HIS A 60 -18.97 1.95 9.61
C HIS A 60 -19.33 3.42 9.40
N ARG A 61 -18.69 4.09 8.43
CA ARG A 61 -18.99 5.48 8.04
C ARG A 61 -20.03 5.57 6.93
N GLY A 62 -20.54 4.42 6.50
CA GLY A 62 -21.53 4.29 5.43
C GLY A 62 -21.07 4.91 4.11
N LEU A 63 -19.76 4.88 3.77
CA LEU A 63 -19.20 5.40 2.50
C LEU A 63 -19.75 4.67 1.28
N GLY A 64 -19.73 5.33 0.12
CA GLY A 64 -20.50 4.94 -1.06
C GLY A 64 -19.69 4.13 -2.05
N LEU A 65 -20.33 3.76 -3.17
CA LEU A 65 -19.71 2.96 -4.22
C LEU A 65 -18.40 3.58 -4.73
N VAL A 66 -18.34 4.91 -4.86
CA VAL A 66 -17.15 5.63 -5.35
C VAL A 66 -15.94 5.41 -4.46
N TYR A 67 -16.13 5.38 -3.14
CA TYR A 67 -15.06 5.04 -2.19
C TYR A 67 -14.53 3.62 -2.40
N TYR A 68 -15.43 2.64 -2.57
CA TYR A 68 -15.04 1.24 -2.80
C TYR A 68 -14.38 1.03 -4.16
N LEU A 69 -14.75 1.79 -5.19
CA LEU A 69 -14.04 1.79 -6.47
C LEU A 69 -12.61 2.32 -6.31
N GLY A 70 -12.40 3.36 -5.51
CA GLY A 70 -11.07 3.83 -5.13
C GLY A 70 -10.28 2.75 -4.40
N LEU A 71 -10.90 2.06 -3.44
CA LEU A 71 -10.26 0.97 -2.70
C LEU A 71 -9.90 -0.22 -3.60
N ALA A 72 -10.76 -0.56 -4.58
CA ALA A 72 -10.51 -1.59 -5.58
C ALA A 72 -9.34 -1.22 -6.52
N ALA A 73 -9.26 0.05 -6.95
CA ALA A 73 -8.15 0.56 -7.73
C ALA A 73 -6.82 0.51 -6.95
N ALA A 74 -6.84 0.89 -5.67
CA ALA A 74 -5.68 0.74 -4.78
C ALA A 74 -5.26 -0.73 -4.63
N ALA A 75 -6.21 -1.65 -4.47
CA ALA A 75 -5.95 -3.08 -4.39
C ALA A 75 -5.31 -3.64 -5.69
N ALA A 76 -5.73 -3.14 -6.86
CA ALA A 76 -5.13 -3.51 -8.13
C ALA A 76 -3.65 -3.09 -8.22
N ILE A 77 -3.32 -1.89 -7.73
CA ILE A 77 -1.93 -1.41 -7.65
C ILE A 77 -1.12 -2.24 -6.65
N MET A 78 -1.63 -2.49 -5.45
CA MET A 78 -0.96 -3.35 -4.46
C MET A 78 -0.73 -4.78 -5.01
N THR A 79 -1.68 -5.31 -5.80
CA THR A 79 -1.52 -6.60 -6.49
C THR A 79 -0.46 -6.53 -7.61
N HIS A 80 -0.33 -5.38 -8.28
CA HIS A 80 0.75 -5.14 -9.22
C HIS A 80 2.12 -5.11 -8.51
N HIS A 81 2.20 -4.52 -7.31
CA HIS A 81 3.44 -4.51 -6.52
C HIS A 81 3.97 -5.91 -6.27
N TYR A 82 3.12 -6.89 -5.96
CA TYR A 82 3.52 -8.30 -5.85
C TYR A 82 4.36 -8.77 -7.05
N ARG A 83 3.96 -8.42 -8.27
CA ARG A 83 4.68 -8.82 -9.50
C ARG A 83 6.04 -8.15 -9.63
N LEU A 84 6.19 -6.93 -9.10
CA LEU A 84 7.45 -6.19 -9.09
C LEU A 84 8.40 -6.75 -8.02
N ILE A 85 7.89 -6.94 -6.80
CA ILE A 85 8.73 -7.27 -5.63
C ILE A 85 9.06 -8.76 -5.52
N ARG A 86 8.28 -9.67 -6.16
CA ARG A 86 8.52 -11.12 -6.10
C ARG A 86 9.93 -11.53 -6.54
N GLY A 87 10.50 -10.77 -7.50
CA GLY A 87 11.83 -11.01 -8.04
C GLY A 87 12.96 -10.42 -7.18
N ARG A 88 12.63 -9.57 -6.19
CA ARG A 88 13.59 -8.88 -5.33
C ARG A 88 14.63 -8.08 -6.10
N ASP A 89 14.28 -7.65 -7.31
CA ASP A 89 15.11 -6.76 -8.11
C ASP A 89 15.03 -5.35 -7.54
N ARG A 90 16.20 -4.71 -7.37
CA ARG A 90 16.32 -3.38 -6.75
C ARG A 90 15.46 -2.33 -7.44
N VAL A 91 15.49 -2.29 -8.78
CA VAL A 91 14.79 -1.28 -9.58
C VAL A 91 13.28 -1.51 -9.51
N ALA A 92 12.85 -2.77 -9.58
CA ALA A 92 11.44 -3.14 -9.44
C ALA A 92 10.88 -2.84 -8.04
N CYS A 93 11.66 -3.11 -6.98
CA CYS A 93 11.25 -2.81 -5.60
C CYS A 93 11.16 -1.29 -5.37
N PHE A 94 12.13 -0.52 -5.87
CA PHE A 94 12.08 0.95 -5.76
C PHE A 94 10.89 1.53 -6.52
N LYS A 95 10.55 0.95 -7.67
CA LYS A 95 9.35 1.32 -8.42
C LYS A 95 8.07 1.04 -7.62
N ALA A 96 7.95 -0.13 -6.99
CA ALA A 96 6.82 -0.47 -6.13
C ALA A 96 6.71 0.51 -4.94
N PHE A 97 7.83 0.78 -4.26
CA PHE A 97 7.90 1.76 -3.17
C PHE A 97 7.35 3.13 -3.61
N ASN A 98 7.87 3.68 -4.72
CA ASN A 98 7.44 4.99 -5.22
C ASN A 98 5.95 4.99 -5.68
N GLN A 99 5.45 3.86 -6.18
CA GLN A 99 4.04 3.71 -6.56
C GLN A 99 3.08 3.74 -5.36
N ASN A 100 3.54 3.60 -4.11
CA ASN A 100 2.68 3.83 -2.94
C ASN A 100 2.12 5.26 -2.88
N ASN A 101 2.80 6.26 -3.47
CA ASN A 101 2.23 7.60 -3.58
C ASN A 101 0.90 7.60 -4.36
N TRP A 102 0.78 6.77 -5.40
CA TRP A 102 -0.46 6.60 -6.17
C TRP A 102 -1.54 5.86 -5.37
N VAL A 103 -1.15 4.86 -4.58
CA VAL A 103 -2.07 4.18 -3.65
C VAL A 103 -2.71 5.19 -2.70
N GLY A 104 -1.90 6.05 -2.08
CA GLY A 104 -2.39 7.13 -1.22
C GLY A 104 -3.30 8.11 -1.93
N ALA A 105 -2.89 8.58 -3.12
CA ALA A 105 -3.66 9.50 -3.94
C ALA A 105 -5.04 8.93 -4.33
N ILE A 106 -5.11 7.65 -4.69
CA ILE A 106 -6.37 6.97 -5.07
C ILE A 106 -7.30 6.79 -3.87
N ILE A 107 -6.78 6.36 -2.72
CA ILE A 107 -7.58 6.23 -1.50
C ILE A 107 -8.14 7.59 -1.09
N PHE A 108 -7.29 8.63 -1.07
CA PHE A 108 -7.69 10.00 -0.78
C PHE A 108 -8.75 10.50 -1.79
N GLY A 109 -8.49 10.31 -3.08
CA GLY A 109 -9.41 10.69 -4.15
C GLY A 109 -10.77 10.00 -4.04
N GLY A 110 -10.81 8.73 -3.67
CA GLY A 110 -12.05 7.99 -3.42
C GLY A 110 -12.84 8.55 -2.24
N ILE A 111 -12.17 8.91 -1.13
CA ILE A 111 -12.81 9.57 0.02
C ILE A 111 -13.33 10.95 -0.37
N PHE A 112 -12.50 11.76 -1.04
CA PHE A 112 -12.84 13.11 -1.47
C PHE A 112 -14.04 13.12 -2.43
N ALA A 113 -14.02 12.25 -3.44
CA ALA A 113 -15.09 12.15 -4.42
C ALA A 113 -16.41 11.68 -3.78
N ASP A 114 -16.37 10.66 -2.92
CA ASP A 114 -17.56 10.19 -2.18
C ASP A 114 -18.14 11.32 -1.31
N PHE A 115 -17.28 12.09 -0.64
CA PHE A 115 -17.70 13.23 0.15
C PHE A 115 -18.29 14.38 -0.68
N ALA A 116 -17.67 14.72 -1.80
CA ALA A 116 -18.14 15.76 -2.72
C ALA A 116 -19.53 15.43 -3.29
N ILE A 117 -19.74 14.16 -3.67
CA ILE A 117 -21.03 13.67 -4.19
C ILE A 117 -22.10 13.71 -3.09
N ARG A 118 -21.77 13.27 -1.87
CA ARG A 118 -22.74 13.20 -0.76
C ARG A 118 -23.14 14.54 -0.20
N ARG A 119 -22.21 15.49 -0.14
CA ARG A 119 -22.53 16.85 0.33
C ARG A 119 -23.18 17.71 -0.73
N GLY A 120 -23.33 17.21 -1.96
CA GLY A 120 -23.92 17.96 -3.06
C GLY A 120 -23.28 19.33 -3.20
N ILE A 121 -21.93 19.41 -3.16
CA ILE A 121 -21.23 20.68 -3.37
C ILE A 121 -21.59 21.13 -4.79
N PRO A 122 -22.43 22.18 -4.95
CA PRO A 122 -22.69 22.74 -6.26
C PRO A 122 -21.41 23.48 -6.64
N TRP A 123 -20.80 23.13 -7.76
CA TRP A 123 -19.71 23.93 -8.34
C TRP A 123 -20.28 25.18 -9.02
N THR A 124 -21.03 25.99 -8.26
CA THR A 124 -21.59 27.28 -8.69
C THR A 124 -21.36 28.32 -7.62
#